data_AF-A0A1F7AB18-F1
#
_entry.id   AF-A0A1F7AB18-F1
#
_cell.length_a   1.000
_cell.length_b   1.000
_cell.length_c   1.000
_cell.angle_alpha   90.00
_cell.angle_beta   90.00
_cell.angle_gamma   90.00
#
_symmetry.space_group_name_H-M   'P 1'
#
loop_
_entity.id
_entity.type
_entity.pdbx_description
1 polymer ?
#
loop_
_entity_poly.entity_id
_entity_poly.type
_entity_poly.pdbx_seq_one_letter_code
_entity_poly.pdbx_strand_id
1 'polypeptide(L)'
;MYGFWLGDSKDCIDCAFTEKSELAYECVDVRGCYSCDYCQDCLNSSFCEFSYDLKGCESCFGCINLRNKSFCIFNVQYDKETYKQKTAELRTRYYKGDRREFDELLEREPHVYLQGFQNENVVGDHIFNSRNCYSCFDVNSIEDCYYMFNAYTVKDCMDTVYTNTNSELNYFCQSAVNLTNCNFCNVSWYSQSLEYCEYVFNSHDCFGCVGRNHAQYEILNQSYPKEEYFRRVMEIKEQMKAEGTYGRWWWETPYPELEPSPAYMALQYY
;
A
#
# COMPACT_ATOMS: atom_id res chain seq x y z
N MET A 1 -1.84 -19.45 11.56
CA MET A 1 -1.41 -19.45 10.15
C MET A 1 -2.09 -18.30 9.43
N TYR A 2 -1.43 -17.15 9.30
CA TYR A 2 -1.79 -16.14 8.30
C TYR A 2 -0.59 -15.29 7.84
N GLY A 3 -0.65 -14.77 6.60
CA GLY A 3 0.45 -14.16 5.84
C GLY A 3 0.11 -12.84 5.17
N PHE A 4 0.85 -12.55 4.09
CA PHE A 4 0.74 -11.44 3.09
C PHE A 4 1.50 -10.14 3.46
N TRP A 5 2.54 -9.69 2.74
CA TRP A 5 3.46 -10.39 1.80
C TRP A 5 4.80 -10.75 2.49
N LEU A 6 5.60 -11.61 1.86
CA LEU A 6 6.90 -12.06 2.35
C LEU A 6 7.91 -12.15 1.18
N GLY A 7 9.14 -11.65 1.36
CA GLY A 7 10.21 -11.66 0.34
C GLY A 7 11.53 -12.23 0.87
N ASP A 8 12.01 -13.31 0.23
CA ASP A 8 13.20 -14.10 0.58
C ASP A 8 13.32 -14.43 2.09
N SER A 9 12.58 -15.45 2.53
CA SER A 9 12.47 -15.88 3.93
C SER A 9 12.72 -17.38 4.07
N LYS A 10 13.16 -17.83 5.25
CA LYS A 10 13.03 -19.24 5.64
C LYS A 10 12.67 -19.41 7.12
N ASP A 11 11.62 -20.22 7.32
CA ASP A 11 11.01 -20.67 8.57
C ASP A 11 10.39 -19.53 9.44
N CYS A 12 9.09 -19.29 9.19
CA CYS A 12 8.24 -18.25 9.81
C CYS A 12 6.85 -18.83 10.16
N ILE A 13 6.10 -18.20 11.09
CA ILE A 13 4.63 -18.35 11.20
C ILE A 13 4.00 -17.06 11.79
N ASP A 14 2.95 -16.57 11.12
CA ASP A 14 1.99 -15.50 11.54
C ASP A 14 2.42 -14.00 11.47
N CYS A 15 3.35 -13.72 10.55
CA CYS A 15 3.45 -12.62 9.54
C CYS A 15 2.61 -11.30 9.58
N ALA A 16 3.16 -10.23 8.94
CA ALA A 16 2.65 -9.48 7.74
C ALA A 16 3.11 -7.99 7.73
N PHE A 17 4.10 -7.47 7.00
CA PHE A 17 4.96 -7.99 5.91
C PHE A 17 6.38 -8.36 6.39
N THR A 18 7.20 -9.01 5.55
CA THR A 18 8.59 -9.37 5.90
C THR A 18 9.55 -9.43 4.70
N GLU A 19 10.69 -8.74 4.76
CA GLU A 19 11.78 -8.85 3.77
C GLU A 19 13.09 -9.27 4.47
N LYS A 20 13.70 -10.37 4.00
CA LYS A 20 15.02 -10.88 4.48
C LYS A 20 15.09 -11.09 6.00
N SER A 21 14.10 -11.74 6.59
CA SER A 21 14.11 -12.12 8.00
C SER A 21 14.01 -13.64 8.18
N GLU A 22 14.62 -14.16 9.24
CA GLU A 22 14.68 -15.58 9.59
C GLU A 22 14.18 -15.80 11.02
N LEU A 23 13.46 -16.90 11.29
CA LEU A 23 12.92 -17.23 12.61
C LEU A 23 12.05 -16.09 13.21
N ALA A 24 11.03 -15.65 12.47
CA ALA A 24 10.08 -14.64 12.94
C ALA A 24 8.71 -15.26 13.30
N TYR A 25 8.17 -14.87 14.46
CA TYR A 25 6.88 -15.33 14.97
C TYR A 25 5.98 -14.14 15.35
N GLU A 26 4.75 -14.11 14.86
CA GLU A 26 3.74 -13.05 15.17
C GLU A 26 4.29 -11.62 15.00
N CYS A 27 5.02 -11.38 13.91
CA CYS A 27 5.70 -10.11 13.64
C CYS A 27 5.07 -9.34 12.46
N VAL A 28 4.98 -8.02 12.62
CA VAL A 28 4.43 -7.05 11.66
C VAL A 28 5.54 -6.12 11.18
N ASP A 29 5.68 -5.93 9.87
CA ASP A 29 6.64 -5.03 9.23
C ASP A 29 8.08 -5.12 9.77
N VAL A 30 8.61 -6.36 9.80
CA VAL A 30 9.98 -6.64 10.24
C VAL A 30 10.93 -6.91 9.07
N ARG A 31 12.03 -6.16 9.01
CA ARG A 31 12.98 -6.16 7.87
C ARG A 31 14.41 -6.42 8.33
N GLY A 32 15.07 -7.41 7.74
CA GLY A 32 16.46 -7.75 8.09
C GLY A 32 16.61 -8.29 9.52
N CYS A 33 15.58 -8.95 10.05
CA CYS A 33 15.51 -9.37 11.46
C CYS A 33 15.79 -10.87 11.64
N TYR A 34 16.33 -11.25 12.80
CA TYR A 34 16.66 -12.66 13.11
C TYR A 34 16.11 -13.07 14.49
N SER A 35 15.37 -14.18 14.59
CA SER A 35 14.87 -14.72 15.86
C SER A 35 14.04 -13.69 16.65
N CYS A 36 13.01 -13.10 16.03
CA CYS A 36 12.17 -12.08 16.67
C CYS A 36 10.72 -12.57 16.83
N ASP A 37 10.14 -12.34 18.02
CA ASP A 37 8.79 -12.80 18.37
C ASP A 37 7.92 -11.61 18.80
N TYR A 38 6.66 -11.52 18.34
CA TYR A 38 5.71 -10.47 18.71
C TYR A 38 6.27 -9.04 18.53
N CYS A 39 6.96 -8.78 17.43
CA CYS A 39 7.59 -7.48 17.14
C CYS A 39 6.91 -6.72 16.00
N GLN A 40 6.86 -5.40 16.10
CA GLN A 40 6.29 -4.52 15.08
C GLN A 40 7.26 -3.38 14.69
N ASP A 41 7.28 -3.00 13.40
CA ASP A 41 8.07 -1.89 12.85
C ASP A 41 9.60 -2.02 13.07
N CYS A 42 10.11 -3.26 13.18
CA CYS A 42 11.50 -3.54 13.51
C CYS A 42 12.41 -3.67 12.27
N LEU A 43 13.57 -2.98 12.31
CA LEU A 43 14.57 -2.97 11.25
C LEU A 43 15.93 -3.46 11.76
N ASN A 44 16.57 -4.37 11.03
CA ASN A 44 17.95 -4.85 11.27
C ASN A 44 18.19 -5.25 12.74
N SER A 45 17.24 -5.95 13.35
CA SER A 45 17.24 -6.26 14.79
C SER A 45 17.13 -7.77 15.05
N SER A 46 17.77 -8.27 16.11
CA SER A 46 17.90 -9.70 16.37
C SER A 46 17.54 -10.10 17.80
N PHE A 47 16.99 -11.29 18.03
CA PHE A 47 16.65 -11.81 19.35
C PHE A 47 15.71 -10.88 20.14
N CYS A 48 14.79 -10.19 19.46
CA CYS A 48 13.89 -9.21 20.07
C CYS A 48 12.50 -9.80 20.28
N GLU A 49 11.86 -9.47 21.40
CA GLU A 49 10.57 -10.04 21.82
C GLU A 49 9.62 -8.94 22.29
N PHE A 50 8.33 -9.03 21.93
CA PHE A 50 7.27 -8.13 22.39
C PHE A 50 7.67 -6.65 22.29
N SER A 51 8.09 -6.19 21.10
CA SER A 51 8.74 -4.88 20.95
C SER A 51 8.25 -4.09 19.73
N TYR A 52 8.30 -2.76 19.80
CA TYR A 52 7.76 -1.84 18.79
C TYR A 52 8.83 -0.84 18.31
N ASP A 53 8.91 -0.59 17.00
CA ASP A 53 9.84 0.35 16.37
C ASP A 53 11.28 0.22 16.90
N LEU A 54 11.89 -0.96 16.74
CA LEU A 54 13.31 -1.16 17.06
C LEU A 54 14.17 -1.08 15.80
N LYS A 55 15.24 -0.28 15.81
CA LYS A 55 16.16 -0.19 14.66
C LYS A 55 17.60 -0.49 15.09
N GLY A 56 18.21 -1.54 14.55
CA GLY A 56 19.58 -1.97 14.88
C GLY A 56 19.76 -2.58 16.27
N CYS A 57 18.72 -3.18 16.87
CA CYS A 57 18.75 -3.65 18.27
C CYS A 57 18.99 -5.17 18.40
N GLU A 58 19.57 -5.61 19.51
CA GLU A 58 19.86 -7.04 19.76
C GLU A 58 19.47 -7.48 21.17
N SER A 59 18.73 -8.58 21.34
CA SER A 59 18.31 -9.04 22.68
C SER A 59 17.54 -7.95 23.45
N CYS A 60 16.38 -7.54 22.93
CA CYS A 60 15.48 -6.59 23.60
C CYS A 60 14.13 -7.26 23.90
N PHE A 61 13.52 -6.92 25.04
CA PHE A 61 12.22 -7.46 25.47
C PHE A 61 11.28 -6.33 25.90
N GLY A 62 10.04 -6.28 25.41
CA GLY A 62 9.11 -5.25 25.87
C GLY A 62 9.52 -3.82 25.51
N CYS A 63 10.33 -3.60 24.47
CA CYS A 63 10.98 -2.31 24.21
C CYS A 63 10.30 -1.53 23.08
N ILE A 64 10.39 -0.20 23.13
CA ILE A 64 9.71 0.73 22.23
C ILE A 64 10.67 1.83 21.77
N ASN A 65 10.70 2.15 20.47
CA ASN A 65 11.46 3.25 19.86
C ASN A 65 13.01 3.19 20.04
N LEU A 66 13.60 2.04 20.40
CA LEU A 66 15.06 1.97 20.61
C LEU A 66 15.85 1.96 19.31
N ARG A 67 17.08 2.46 19.39
CA ARG A 67 18.05 2.58 18.29
C ARG A 67 19.43 2.09 18.73
N ASN A 68 19.99 1.09 18.06
CA ASN A 68 21.33 0.56 18.33
C ASN A 68 21.57 0.21 19.81
N LYS A 69 20.62 -0.51 20.43
CA LYS A 69 20.67 -0.97 21.82
C LYS A 69 20.66 -2.48 21.92
N SER A 70 21.21 -3.00 23.01
CA SER A 70 21.18 -4.44 23.29
C SER A 70 20.89 -4.72 24.76
N PHE A 71 20.33 -5.87 25.10
CA PHE A 71 20.02 -6.28 26.49
C PHE A 71 19.08 -5.31 27.23
N CYS A 72 18.08 -4.77 26.53
CA CYS A 72 17.09 -3.86 27.11
C CYS A 72 15.78 -4.58 27.49
N ILE A 73 15.19 -4.21 28.62
CA ILE A 73 13.84 -4.65 29.01
C ILE A 73 13.03 -3.41 29.38
N PHE A 74 11.86 -3.20 28.75
CA PHE A 74 11.02 -2.00 28.93
C PHE A 74 11.81 -0.68 28.84
N ASN A 75 12.62 -0.55 27.79
CA ASN A 75 13.55 0.56 27.53
C ASN A 75 14.69 0.75 28.55
N VAL A 76 14.82 -0.12 29.56
CA VAL A 76 15.93 -0.09 30.53
C VAL A 76 17.04 -1.03 30.10
N GLN A 77 18.26 -0.51 30.02
CA GLN A 77 19.49 -1.25 29.71
C GLN A 77 19.92 -2.14 30.90
N TYR A 78 20.19 -3.41 30.65
CA TYR A 78 20.76 -4.35 31.62
C TYR A 78 22.12 -4.90 31.15
N ASP A 79 22.83 -5.58 32.06
CA ASP A 79 23.90 -6.51 31.68
C ASP A 79 23.34 -7.83 31.14
N LYS A 80 24.19 -8.59 30.44
CA LYS A 80 23.82 -9.81 29.74
C LYS A 80 23.28 -10.93 30.63
N GLU A 81 23.75 -11.07 31.87
CA GLU A 81 23.31 -12.15 32.76
C GLU A 81 22.02 -11.79 33.50
N THR A 82 21.90 -10.54 33.98
CA THR A 82 20.64 -10.02 34.52
C THR A 82 19.52 -10.02 33.47
N TYR A 83 19.84 -9.67 32.21
CA TYR A 83 18.90 -9.71 31.10
C TYR A 83 18.32 -11.12 30.89
N LYS A 84 19.17 -12.15 30.80
CA LYS A 84 18.73 -13.55 30.61
C LYS A 84 17.83 -14.03 31.74
N GLN A 85 18.18 -13.70 32.99
CA GLN A 85 17.41 -14.11 34.16
C GLN A 85 15.99 -13.49 34.13
N LYS A 86 15.92 -12.15 33.96
CA LYS A 86 14.63 -11.44 33.90
C LYS A 86 13.76 -11.88 32.71
N THR A 87 14.34 -12.04 31.52
CA THR A 87 13.58 -12.45 30.34
C THR A 87 13.05 -13.87 30.42
N ALA A 88 13.76 -14.82 31.05
CA ALA A 88 13.25 -16.18 31.26
C ALA A 88 11.96 -16.20 32.11
N GLU A 89 11.89 -15.36 33.15
CA GLU A 89 10.69 -15.19 33.97
C GLU A 89 9.57 -14.50 33.18
N LEU A 90 9.88 -13.39 32.50
CA LEU A 90 8.91 -12.59 31.73
C LEU A 90 8.27 -13.38 30.58
N ARG A 91 9.06 -14.12 29.79
CA ARG A 91 8.58 -14.98 28.70
C ARG A 91 7.43 -15.89 29.16
N THR A 92 7.61 -16.59 30.27
CA THR A 92 6.62 -17.53 30.83
C THR A 92 5.26 -16.87 31.11
N ARG A 93 5.24 -15.56 31.35
CA ARG A 93 4.03 -14.75 31.57
C ARG A 93 3.50 -14.13 30.28
N TYR A 94 4.36 -13.56 29.44
CA TYR A 94 3.99 -12.89 28.19
C TYR A 94 3.41 -13.85 27.15
N TYR A 95 3.96 -15.07 27.02
CA TYR A 95 3.38 -16.14 26.18
C TYR A 95 2.06 -16.70 26.72
N LYS A 96 1.65 -16.35 27.95
CA LYS A 96 0.29 -16.63 28.49
C LYS A 96 -0.68 -15.46 28.32
N GLY A 97 -0.24 -14.37 27.69
CA GLY A 97 -1.08 -13.20 27.38
C GLY A 97 -1.10 -12.08 28.42
N ASP A 98 -0.37 -12.17 29.54
CA ASP A 98 -0.25 -11.05 30.49
C ASP A 98 0.91 -10.13 30.08
N ARG A 99 0.57 -9.09 29.29
CA ARG A 99 1.51 -8.16 28.63
C ARG A 99 1.43 -6.71 29.15
N ARG A 100 0.77 -6.49 30.29
CA ARG A 100 0.38 -5.15 30.80
C ARG A 100 1.51 -4.10 30.81
N GLU A 101 2.74 -4.46 31.16
CA GLU A 101 3.82 -3.46 31.17
C GLU A 101 4.27 -3.01 29.77
N PHE A 102 4.08 -3.85 28.75
CA PHE A 102 4.26 -3.45 27.36
C PHE A 102 3.09 -2.57 26.88
N ASP A 103 1.85 -2.94 27.21
CA ASP A 103 0.66 -2.17 26.84
C ASP A 103 0.69 -0.75 27.47
N GLU A 104 1.02 -0.66 28.76
CA GLU A 104 1.23 0.61 29.49
C GLU A 104 2.41 1.44 28.94
N LEU A 105 3.45 0.78 28.40
CA LEU A 105 4.59 1.45 27.77
C LEU A 105 4.18 1.99 26.39
N LEU A 106 3.42 1.22 25.62
CA LEU A 106 2.91 1.59 24.30
C LEU A 106 1.96 2.79 24.39
N GLU A 107 1.05 2.84 25.37
CA GLU A 107 0.19 4.01 25.59
C GLU A 107 0.96 5.28 26.00
N ARG A 108 2.14 5.13 26.62
CA ARG A 108 2.91 6.25 27.19
C ARG A 108 3.95 6.82 26.23
N GLU A 109 4.64 5.97 25.49
CA GLU A 109 5.74 6.39 24.62
C GLU A 109 5.19 7.02 23.31
N PRO A 110 5.87 8.02 22.74
CA PRO A 110 5.40 8.68 21.53
C PRO A 110 5.54 7.76 20.30
N HIS A 111 4.46 7.57 19.55
CA HIS A 111 4.52 6.89 18.26
C HIS A 111 4.96 7.83 17.13
N VAL A 112 5.71 7.30 16.17
CA VAL A 112 6.12 8.04 14.98
C VAL A 112 4.91 8.15 14.03
N TYR A 113 4.57 9.36 13.59
CA TYR A 113 3.44 9.62 12.68
C TYR A 113 3.63 9.06 11.26
N LEU A 114 4.88 8.87 10.84
CA LEU A 114 5.24 8.44 9.48
C LEU A 114 6.40 7.46 9.58
N GLN A 115 6.17 6.17 9.30
CA GLN A 115 7.28 5.24 9.11
C GLN A 115 7.96 5.50 7.76
N GLY A 116 9.24 5.86 7.76
CA GLY A 116 9.98 5.99 6.50
C GLY A 116 11.23 6.86 6.51
N PHE A 117 11.80 7.06 5.32
CA PHE A 117 13.01 7.87 5.11
C PHE A 117 13.09 8.49 3.71
N GLN A 118 13.88 9.57 3.60
CA GLN A 118 14.17 10.31 2.36
C GLN A 118 12.92 10.86 1.67
N ASN A 119 12.06 11.56 2.42
CA ASN A 119 10.84 12.18 1.88
C ASN A 119 10.86 13.71 2.00
N GLU A 120 10.17 14.40 1.07
CA GLU A 120 10.01 15.86 1.06
C GLU A 120 8.56 16.21 0.67
N ASN A 121 7.85 17.02 1.47
CA ASN A 121 6.44 17.41 1.21
C ASN A 121 5.50 16.20 1.01
N VAL A 122 5.42 15.30 1.98
CA VAL A 122 4.54 14.10 1.94
C VAL A 122 3.55 14.03 3.10
N VAL A 123 2.40 13.40 2.88
CA VAL A 123 1.37 13.11 3.91
C VAL A 123 0.88 11.67 3.75
N GLY A 124 1.03 10.84 4.79
CA GLY A 124 0.59 9.44 4.82
C GLY A 124 1.36 8.58 5.84
N ASP A 125 1.43 7.27 5.63
CA ASP A 125 2.19 6.31 6.44
C ASP A 125 3.02 5.35 5.56
N HIS A 126 4.03 4.70 6.15
CA HIS A 126 4.96 3.75 5.49
C HIS A 126 5.50 4.26 4.13
N ILE A 127 5.99 5.50 4.08
CA ILE A 127 6.47 6.17 2.84
C ILE A 127 7.99 6.21 2.77
N PHE A 128 8.57 5.77 1.65
CA PHE A 128 10.02 5.79 1.42
C PHE A 128 10.37 6.49 0.10
N ASN A 129 11.45 7.28 0.08
CA ASN A 129 12.04 7.91 -1.11
C ASN A 129 11.07 8.76 -1.97
N SER A 130 10.14 9.51 -1.36
CA SER A 130 9.01 10.13 -2.09
C SER A 130 8.91 11.66 -1.91
N ARG A 131 8.36 12.36 -2.92
CA ARG A 131 8.33 13.83 -2.96
C ARG A 131 7.00 14.41 -3.44
N ASN A 132 6.54 15.52 -2.85
CA ASN A 132 5.32 16.25 -3.27
C ASN A 132 4.07 15.35 -3.39
N CYS A 133 3.76 14.57 -2.35
CA CYS A 133 2.69 13.57 -2.39
C CYS A 133 1.62 13.78 -1.31
N TYR A 134 0.35 13.80 -1.72
CA TYR A 134 -0.79 14.09 -0.86
C TYR A 134 -1.68 12.84 -0.67
N SER A 135 -1.59 12.25 0.53
CA SER A 135 -2.45 11.16 1.05
C SER A 135 -2.24 9.78 0.39
N CYS A 136 -1.10 9.12 0.62
CA CYS A 136 -0.84 7.74 0.18
C CYS A 136 -0.32 6.83 1.30
N PHE A 137 -0.64 5.54 1.21
CA PHE A 137 -0.37 4.47 2.16
C PHE A 137 -0.36 3.16 1.35
N ASP A 138 0.63 2.28 1.32
CA ASP A 138 1.99 2.29 1.91
C ASP A 138 3.04 2.17 0.77
N VAL A 139 4.06 3.04 0.70
CA VAL A 139 4.63 3.47 -0.61
C VAL A 139 6.16 3.51 -0.68
N ASN A 140 6.74 3.09 -1.81
CA ASN A 140 8.13 3.31 -2.17
C ASN A 140 8.26 4.08 -3.50
N SER A 141 9.04 5.17 -3.47
CA SER A 141 9.58 5.88 -4.64
C SER A 141 8.55 6.52 -5.59
N ILE A 142 7.77 7.50 -5.11
CA ILE A 142 6.81 8.28 -5.92
C ILE A 142 7.09 9.81 -5.88
N GLU A 143 6.66 10.52 -6.93
CA GLU A 143 6.76 11.99 -7.04
C GLU A 143 5.45 12.59 -7.59
N ASP A 144 5.11 13.83 -7.20
CA ASP A 144 4.02 14.66 -7.72
C ASP A 144 2.61 13.98 -7.76
N CYS A 145 2.15 13.43 -6.64
CA CYS A 145 0.91 12.63 -6.56
C CYS A 145 -0.19 13.17 -5.63
N TYR A 146 -1.46 13.04 -6.05
CA TYR A 146 -2.66 13.17 -5.21
C TYR A 146 -3.45 11.85 -5.10
N TYR A 147 -3.76 11.47 -3.86
CA TYR A 147 -4.57 10.33 -3.40
C TYR A 147 -4.09 8.92 -3.82
N MET A 148 -3.57 8.23 -2.79
CA MET A 148 -3.49 6.80 -2.53
C MET A 148 -2.51 5.93 -3.33
N PHE A 149 -2.03 4.90 -2.61
CA PHE A 149 -2.03 3.47 -2.95
C PHE A 149 -0.81 2.70 -2.35
N ASN A 150 -0.91 1.38 -2.09
CA ASN A 150 0.12 0.47 -1.53
C ASN A 150 1.28 0.16 -2.50
N ALA A 151 1.99 1.22 -2.88
CA ALA A 151 2.66 1.33 -4.17
C ALA A 151 4.18 1.14 -4.13
N TYR A 152 4.72 0.19 -4.90
CA TYR A 152 5.96 0.41 -5.65
C TYR A 152 5.65 0.65 -7.12
N THR A 153 4.87 1.71 -7.36
CA THR A 153 4.55 2.20 -8.70
C THR A 153 4.20 3.67 -8.66
N VAL A 154 4.99 4.43 -9.41
CA VAL A 154 4.61 5.32 -10.51
C VAL A 154 3.18 5.90 -10.52
N LYS A 155 3.17 7.16 -10.96
CA LYS A 155 2.12 8.06 -11.47
C LYS A 155 2.91 9.15 -12.26
N ASP A 156 2.42 10.01 -13.15
CA ASP A 156 1.37 11.03 -13.02
C ASP A 156 -0.06 10.54 -12.72
N CYS A 157 -0.90 11.47 -12.24
CA CYS A 157 -1.79 11.20 -11.11
C CYS A 157 -3.09 12.02 -11.05
N MET A 158 -4.24 11.38 -10.78
CA MET A 158 -5.05 11.52 -9.53
C MET A 158 -6.23 10.50 -9.38
N ASP A 159 -6.03 9.31 -8.78
CA ASP A 159 -5.80 8.05 -9.52
C ASP A 159 -5.44 6.84 -8.59
N THR A 160 -5.17 5.63 -9.12
CA THR A 160 -4.81 4.30 -8.53
C THR A 160 -5.88 3.34 -7.96
N VAL A 161 -5.58 2.02 -8.00
CA VAL A 161 -5.45 1.11 -6.82
C VAL A 161 -4.92 -0.30 -7.23
N TYR A 162 -3.85 -0.82 -6.59
CA TYR A 162 -3.17 -2.16 -6.68
C TYR A 162 -1.94 -2.38 -7.57
N THR A 163 -1.09 -1.36 -7.65
CA THR A 163 0.13 -1.26 -8.46
C THR A 163 1.38 -1.96 -7.85
N ASN A 164 2.26 -2.54 -8.68
CA ASN A 164 3.67 -2.82 -8.35
C ASN A 164 4.68 -2.85 -9.54
N THR A 165 4.37 -2.22 -10.68
CA THR A 165 5.30 -1.85 -11.80
C THR A 165 4.51 -1.05 -12.86
N ASN A 166 5.15 -0.13 -13.61
CA ASN A 166 4.58 0.78 -14.63
C ASN A 166 3.22 1.48 -14.29
N SER A 167 3.14 2.81 -14.39
CA SER A 167 1.85 3.57 -14.42
C SER A 167 1.74 4.44 -15.67
N GLU A 168 0.52 4.93 -15.90
CA GLU A 168 0.19 5.94 -16.92
C GLU A 168 -0.62 7.06 -16.26
N LEU A 169 -1.13 8.03 -17.02
CA LEU A 169 -1.42 9.43 -16.62
C LEU A 169 -2.22 9.75 -15.32
N ASN A 170 -2.76 8.78 -14.58
CA ASN A 170 -4.11 8.30 -14.80
C ASN A 170 -5.16 9.04 -13.92
N TYR A 171 -6.41 8.57 -13.83
CA TYR A 171 -7.46 9.22 -13.01
C TYR A 171 -8.65 8.34 -12.55
N PHE A 172 -9.22 7.33 -13.22
CA PHE A 172 -8.86 6.39 -14.28
C PHE A 172 -7.90 5.22 -13.93
N CYS A 173 -7.96 4.75 -12.67
CA CYS A 173 -7.48 3.43 -12.22
C CYS A 173 -8.47 2.75 -11.23
N GLN A 174 -8.56 1.43 -11.04
CA GLN A 174 -7.94 0.27 -11.69
C GLN A 174 -6.63 -0.31 -11.13
N SER A 175 -6.69 -1.60 -10.77
CA SER A 175 -5.51 -2.47 -10.64
C SER A 175 -5.19 -3.11 -11.99
N ALA A 176 -3.97 -3.14 -12.52
CA ALA A 176 -2.73 -2.41 -12.24
C ALA A 176 -1.61 -3.05 -13.08
N VAL A 177 -0.39 -2.48 -13.10
CA VAL A 177 0.81 -3.12 -13.71
C VAL A 177 0.57 -3.63 -15.12
N ASN A 178 -0.11 -2.74 -15.82
CA ASN A 178 -0.80 -2.89 -17.07
C ASN A 178 -1.82 -1.74 -17.09
N LEU A 179 -1.92 -1.08 -18.25
CA LEU A 179 -2.15 0.36 -18.36
C LEU A 179 -2.46 0.71 -19.81
N THR A 180 -3.03 1.89 -20.10
CA THR A 180 -2.75 2.72 -21.30
C THR A 180 -3.51 4.05 -21.24
N ASN A 181 -2.81 5.16 -20.94
CA ASN A 181 -3.24 6.58 -21.03
C ASN A 181 -4.78 6.78 -20.92
N CYS A 182 -5.37 6.38 -19.79
CA CYS A 182 -6.71 5.75 -19.76
C CYS A 182 -7.94 6.70 -19.70
N ASN A 183 -9.18 6.13 -19.69
CA ASN A 183 -10.48 6.83 -19.43
C ASN A 183 -11.70 5.84 -19.36
N PHE A 184 -12.33 5.42 -18.26
CA PHE A 184 -11.98 5.21 -16.85
C PHE A 184 -12.25 3.70 -16.55
N CYS A 185 -11.64 3.09 -15.51
CA CYS A 185 -11.32 1.66 -15.63
C CYS A 185 -11.40 0.77 -14.36
N ASN A 186 -11.74 -0.53 -14.53
CA ASN A 186 -11.78 -1.60 -13.50
C ASN A 186 -11.73 -3.00 -14.19
N VAL A 187 -10.80 -3.96 -14.02
CA VAL A 187 -9.56 -4.18 -13.22
C VAL A 187 -8.52 -4.88 -14.16
N SER A 188 -7.60 -4.12 -14.78
CA SER A 188 -6.89 -4.46 -16.04
C SER A 188 -5.56 -5.22 -15.93
N TRP A 189 -5.46 -6.36 -16.65
CA TRP A 189 -4.24 -7.13 -17.00
C TRP A 189 -4.45 -7.98 -18.29
N TYR A 190 -3.65 -8.02 -19.36
CA TYR A 190 -2.69 -7.05 -19.89
C TYR A 190 -3.24 -6.31 -21.14
N SER A 191 -3.93 -5.17 -20.94
CA SER A 191 -4.82 -4.50 -21.91
C SER A 191 -4.50 -3.01 -22.15
N GLN A 192 -4.79 -2.50 -23.36
CA GLN A 192 -4.54 -1.10 -23.80
C GLN A 192 -5.76 -0.47 -24.52
N SER A 193 -5.85 0.87 -24.63
CA SER A 193 -6.91 1.60 -25.36
C SER A 193 -8.34 1.15 -25.03
N LEU A 194 -8.76 1.31 -23.77
CA LEU A 194 -10.07 0.93 -23.26
C LEU A 194 -10.88 2.17 -22.85
N GLU A 195 -12.14 2.27 -23.31
CA GLU A 195 -13.08 3.31 -22.90
C GLU A 195 -14.42 2.71 -22.45
N TYR A 196 -14.93 3.13 -21.29
CA TYR A 196 -16.18 2.63 -20.67
C TYR A 196 -16.24 1.09 -20.55
N CYS A 197 -15.10 0.42 -20.33
CA CYS A 197 -14.98 -1.04 -20.29
C CYS A 197 -14.85 -1.61 -18.86
N GLU A 198 -15.35 -2.83 -18.65
CA GLU A 198 -15.36 -3.52 -17.35
C GLU A 198 -14.91 -4.99 -17.49
N TYR A 199 -14.05 -5.49 -16.61
CA TYR A 199 -13.52 -6.88 -16.66
C TYR A 199 -12.93 -7.28 -18.03
N VAL A 200 -11.99 -6.47 -18.54
CA VAL A 200 -11.35 -6.67 -19.86
C VAL A 200 -9.85 -6.99 -19.71
N PHE A 201 -9.47 -8.20 -20.11
CA PHE A 201 -8.12 -8.76 -19.94
C PHE A 201 -7.43 -9.02 -21.29
N ASN A 202 -6.11 -8.85 -21.36
CA ASN A 202 -5.29 -9.14 -22.55
C ASN A 202 -5.83 -8.58 -23.90
N SER A 203 -6.48 -7.41 -23.88
CA SER A 203 -7.30 -6.90 -25.00
C SER A 203 -6.88 -5.49 -25.43
N HIS A 204 -7.26 -5.07 -26.63
CA HIS A 204 -7.04 -3.69 -27.08
C HIS A 204 -8.18 -3.12 -27.93
N ASP A 205 -8.26 -1.80 -28.04
CA ASP A 205 -9.24 -1.09 -28.89
C ASP A 205 -10.68 -1.58 -28.61
N CYS A 206 -11.17 -1.31 -27.39
CA CYS A 206 -12.52 -1.69 -26.96
C CYS A 206 -13.29 -0.48 -26.40
N PHE A 207 -14.57 -0.38 -26.77
CA PHE A 207 -15.47 0.68 -26.32
C PHE A 207 -16.77 0.10 -25.74
N GLY A 208 -17.02 0.30 -24.44
CA GLY A 208 -18.23 -0.18 -23.78
C GLY A 208 -18.30 -1.70 -23.56
N CYS A 209 -17.16 -2.40 -23.57
CA CYS A 209 -17.11 -3.85 -23.50
C CYS A 209 -17.07 -4.37 -22.06
N VAL A 210 -17.73 -5.50 -21.81
CA VAL A 210 -17.86 -6.13 -20.48
C VAL A 210 -17.49 -7.61 -20.54
N GLY A 211 -16.57 -8.06 -19.66
CA GLY A 211 -16.25 -9.48 -19.48
C GLY A 211 -15.53 -10.12 -20.67
N ARG A 212 -14.41 -9.52 -21.11
CA ARG A 212 -13.67 -9.93 -22.32
C ARG A 212 -12.24 -10.37 -22.01
N ASN A 213 -11.73 -11.29 -22.83
CA ASN A 213 -10.33 -11.70 -22.81
C ASN A 213 -9.85 -11.90 -24.26
N HIS A 214 -8.71 -11.34 -24.63
CA HIS A 214 -8.19 -11.30 -26.01
C HIS A 214 -9.14 -10.69 -27.06
N ALA A 215 -9.90 -9.66 -26.68
CA ALA A 215 -10.74 -8.89 -27.59
C ALA A 215 -9.94 -7.82 -28.35
N GLN A 216 -10.38 -7.51 -29.57
CA GLN A 216 -9.83 -6.46 -30.42
C GLN A 216 -10.92 -5.84 -31.31
N TYR A 217 -10.94 -4.51 -31.42
CA TYR A 217 -11.87 -3.73 -32.24
C TYR A 217 -13.35 -4.03 -31.94
N GLU A 218 -13.71 -4.00 -30.64
CA GLU A 218 -15.07 -4.31 -30.19
C GLU A 218 -15.81 -3.09 -29.65
N ILE A 219 -17.09 -2.97 -29.97
CA ILE A 219 -18.02 -1.99 -29.40
C ILE A 219 -19.19 -2.75 -28.78
N LEU A 220 -19.46 -2.56 -27.49
CA LEU A 220 -20.53 -3.26 -26.75
C LEU A 220 -20.49 -4.80 -26.95
N ASN A 221 -19.30 -5.41 -26.82
CA ASN A 221 -19.02 -6.84 -27.05
C ASN A 221 -19.30 -7.36 -28.48
N GLN A 222 -19.40 -6.48 -29.49
CA GLN A 222 -19.51 -6.86 -30.90
C GLN A 222 -18.23 -6.48 -31.65
N SER A 223 -17.66 -7.43 -32.39
CA SER A 223 -16.41 -7.23 -33.14
C SER A 223 -16.66 -6.58 -34.51
N TYR A 224 -15.80 -5.61 -34.86
CA TYR A 224 -15.90 -4.84 -36.10
C TYR A 224 -14.60 -4.90 -36.93
N PRO A 225 -14.67 -4.69 -38.26
CA PRO A 225 -13.48 -4.36 -39.04
C PRO A 225 -12.80 -3.10 -38.46
N LYS A 226 -11.47 -3.07 -38.47
CA LYS A 226 -10.65 -2.02 -37.84
C LYS A 226 -11.08 -0.60 -38.24
N GLU A 227 -11.28 -0.37 -39.53
CA GLU A 227 -11.65 0.93 -40.09
C GLU A 227 -13.07 1.35 -39.69
N GLU A 228 -13.97 0.37 -39.52
CA GLU A 228 -15.35 0.60 -39.08
C GLU A 228 -15.42 0.86 -37.56
N TYR A 229 -14.62 0.16 -36.77
CA TYR A 229 -14.47 0.41 -35.33
C TYR A 229 -14.12 1.88 -35.06
N PHE A 230 -13.04 2.38 -35.66
CA PHE A 230 -12.61 3.77 -35.42
C PHE A 230 -13.63 4.81 -35.89
N ARG A 231 -14.35 4.55 -36.99
CA ARG A 231 -15.42 5.44 -37.47
C ARG A 231 -16.59 5.49 -36.47
N ARG A 232 -17.10 4.32 -36.05
CA ARG A 232 -18.22 4.22 -35.10
C ARG A 232 -17.88 4.81 -33.73
N VAL A 233 -16.67 4.56 -33.22
CA VAL A 233 -16.22 5.14 -31.95
C VAL A 233 -16.13 6.67 -32.04
N MET A 234 -15.71 7.24 -33.18
CA MET A 234 -15.73 8.69 -33.39
C MET A 234 -17.17 9.24 -33.37
N GLU A 235 -18.09 8.64 -34.14
CA GLU A 235 -19.51 9.01 -34.20
C GLU A 235 -20.16 8.99 -32.79
N ILE A 236 -19.91 7.93 -32.00
CA ILE A 236 -20.40 7.79 -30.62
C ILE A 236 -19.85 8.90 -29.71
N LYS A 237 -18.54 9.18 -29.79
CA LYS A 237 -17.90 10.24 -28.97
C LYS A 237 -18.44 11.63 -29.29
N GLU A 238 -18.73 11.93 -30.53
CA GLU A 238 -19.31 13.22 -30.93
C GLU A 238 -20.73 13.38 -30.37
N GLN A 239 -21.56 12.32 -30.44
CA GLN A 239 -22.88 12.31 -29.81
C GLN A 239 -22.80 12.52 -28.30
N MET A 240 -21.97 11.75 -27.58
CA MET A 240 -21.82 11.86 -26.12
C MET A 240 -21.31 13.25 -25.69
N LYS A 241 -20.48 13.91 -26.51
CA LYS A 241 -20.04 15.30 -26.26
C LYS A 241 -21.16 16.31 -26.47
N ALA A 242 -21.99 16.14 -27.50
CA ALA A 242 -23.15 17.00 -27.74
C ALA A 242 -24.22 16.87 -26.64
N GLU A 243 -24.35 15.68 -26.04
CA GLU A 243 -25.27 15.38 -24.93
C GLU A 243 -24.70 15.75 -23.54
N GLY A 244 -23.41 16.10 -23.44
CA GLY A 244 -22.75 16.39 -22.15
C GLY A 244 -22.50 15.16 -21.27
N THR A 245 -22.59 13.96 -21.86
CA THR A 245 -22.43 12.66 -21.19
C THR A 245 -21.01 12.09 -21.32
N TYR A 246 -20.21 12.57 -22.28
CA TYR A 246 -18.81 12.16 -22.41
C TYR A 246 -17.99 12.58 -21.18
N GLY A 247 -17.28 11.63 -20.57
CA GLY A 247 -16.52 11.83 -19.33
C GLY A 247 -17.31 11.48 -18.05
N ARG A 248 -18.59 11.09 -18.15
CA ARG A 248 -19.39 10.61 -17.01
C ARG A 248 -19.43 9.08 -16.98
N TRP A 249 -19.29 8.49 -15.79
CA TRP A 249 -19.53 7.05 -15.63
C TRP A 249 -21.01 6.70 -15.80
N TRP A 250 -21.33 5.51 -16.29
CA TRP A 250 -22.71 5.11 -16.61
C TRP A 250 -23.59 4.79 -15.39
N TRP A 251 -23.01 4.84 -14.18
CA TRP A 251 -23.75 4.78 -12.93
C TRP A 251 -23.74 6.15 -12.28
N GLU A 252 -24.84 6.89 -12.42
CA GLU A 252 -25.08 8.04 -11.54
C GLU A 252 -25.32 7.51 -10.12
N THR A 253 -24.55 8.02 -9.16
CA THR A 253 -24.79 7.76 -7.75
C THR A 253 -26.17 8.31 -7.36
N PRO A 254 -26.99 7.58 -6.57
CA PRO A 254 -28.26 8.11 -6.07
C PRO A 254 -28.06 9.22 -5.01
N TYR A 255 -26.82 9.42 -4.54
CA TYR A 255 -26.44 10.53 -3.67
C TYR A 255 -26.01 11.73 -4.51
N PRO A 256 -26.39 12.97 -4.13
CA PRO A 256 -25.93 14.17 -4.82
C PRO A 256 -24.41 14.27 -4.72
N GLU A 257 -23.78 14.76 -5.80
CA GLU A 257 -22.39 15.22 -5.74
C GLU A 257 -22.30 16.34 -4.69
N LEU A 258 -21.58 16.06 -3.60
CA LEU A 258 -21.31 17.06 -2.56
C LEU A 258 -20.13 17.90 -3.03
N GLU A 259 -20.33 19.22 -3.17
CA GLU A 259 -19.19 20.11 -3.36
C GLU A 259 -18.21 19.97 -2.17
N PRO A 260 -16.89 19.91 -2.43
CA PRO A 260 -15.90 19.77 -1.38
C PRO A 260 -16.02 20.95 -0.40
N SER A 261 -16.09 20.64 0.90
CA SER A 261 -16.40 21.66 1.90
C SER A 261 -15.38 22.82 1.87
N PRO A 262 -15.77 24.06 2.21
CA PRO A 262 -14.83 25.19 2.24
C PRO A 262 -13.61 24.96 3.14
N ALA A 263 -13.75 24.14 4.20
CA ALA A 263 -12.63 23.73 5.05
C ALA A 263 -11.64 22.79 4.36
N TYR A 264 -12.12 21.92 3.46
CA TYR A 264 -11.30 21.05 2.62
C TYR A 264 -10.55 21.85 1.56
N MET A 265 -11.23 22.80 0.90
CA MET A 265 -10.58 23.71 -0.05
C MET A 265 -9.52 24.61 0.62
N ALA A 266 -9.73 25.02 1.87
CA ALA A 266 -8.77 25.82 2.62
C ALA A 266 -7.45 25.08 2.96
N LEU A 267 -7.46 23.74 3.01
CA LEU A 267 -6.27 22.91 3.25
C LEU A 267 -5.36 22.77 2.02
N GLN A 268 -5.78 23.25 0.84
CA GLN A 268 -4.98 23.23 -0.39
C GLN A 268 -4.08 24.46 -0.56
N TYR A 269 -4.07 25.38 0.41
CA TYR A 269 -3.37 26.68 0.33
C TYR A 269 -2.30 26.89 1.44
N TYR A 270 -1.85 25.82 2.08
CA TYR A 270 -0.83 25.82 3.14
C TYR A 270 0.24 24.74 2.91
#